data_AF-A0AAU8IGV5-F1
#
_entry.id   AF-A0AAU8IGV5-F1
#
_cell.length_a   1.000
_cell.length_b   1.000
_cell.length_c   1.000
_cell.angle_alpha   90.00
_cell.angle_beta   90.00
_cell.angle_gamma   90.00
#
_symmetry.space_group_name_H-M   'P 1'
#
loop_
_entity.id
_entity.type
_entity.pdbx_description
1 polymer ?
#
loop_
_entity_poly.entity_id
_entity_poly.type
_entity_poly.pdbx_seq_one_letter_code
_entity_poly.pdbx_strand_id
1 'polypeptide(L)'
;MEELSEESREFLKNLRLYLLSSGKKETEIEDIVGELEDHLSEAEKDGKSVEMIIGRTPKAYMDQLAGEMSFDPRNLLVYGPMILLGVICFDILNKAADGIFSWSLLEITGNLLITLLGLILIILLFKYVASRQMSKIREHLFFTAAA
;
A
#
# COMPACT_ATOMS: atom_id res chain seq x y z
N MET A 1 19.86 17.72 3.29
CA MET A 1 18.93 16.74 2.69
C MET A 1 19.46 16.50 1.30
N GLU A 2 20.36 15.52 1.15
CA GLU A 2 20.78 15.08 -0.18
C GLU A 2 19.57 14.40 -0.82
N GLU A 3 19.23 14.82 -2.03
CA GLU A 3 18.13 14.21 -2.75
C GLU A 3 18.56 12.82 -3.20
N LEU A 4 17.99 11.79 -2.58
CA LEU A 4 18.01 10.41 -3.08
C LEU A 4 17.71 10.35 -4.59
N SER A 5 18.10 9.30 -5.28
CA SER A 5 17.60 9.06 -6.64
C SER A 5 16.06 8.89 -6.65
N GLU A 6 15.44 9.16 -7.80
CA GLU A 6 14.01 8.86 -8.00
C GLU A 6 13.70 7.37 -7.78
N GLU A 7 14.65 6.50 -8.08
CA GLU A 7 14.54 5.05 -7.93
C GLU A 7 14.45 4.66 -6.45
N SER A 8 15.34 5.21 -5.61
CA SER A 8 15.31 5.06 -4.15
C SER A 8 14.03 5.60 -3.53
N ARG A 9 13.60 6.81 -3.94
CA ARG A 9 12.34 7.40 -3.47
C ARG A 9 11.13 6.54 -3.82
N GLU A 10 11.07 6.05 -5.05
CA GLU A 10 9.97 5.19 -5.50
C GLU A 10 9.96 3.87 -4.74
N PHE A 11 11.14 3.29 -4.48
CA PHE A 11 11.27 2.07 -3.71
C PHE A 11 10.78 2.23 -2.27
N LEU A 12 11.22 3.28 -1.57
CA LEU A 12 10.78 3.57 -0.20
C LEU A 12 9.28 3.82 -0.12
N LYS A 13 8.71 4.54 -1.10
CA LYS A 13 7.26 4.75 -1.20
C LYS A 13 6.50 3.44 -1.36
N ASN A 14 7.00 2.55 -2.23
CA ASN A 14 6.38 1.25 -2.46
C ASN A 14 6.53 0.33 -1.24
N LEU A 15 7.68 0.37 -0.57
CA LEU A 15 7.90 -0.35 0.68
C LEU A 15 6.89 0.09 1.75
N ARG A 16 6.76 1.40 1.98
CA ARG A 16 5.77 1.96 2.92
C ARG A 16 4.35 1.48 2.59
N LEU A 17 3.94 1.58 1.32
CA LEU A 17 2.61 1.13 0.88
C LEU A 17 2.42 -0.39 1.08
N TYR A 18 3.44 -1.19 0.78
CA TYR A 18 3.39 -2.65 0.94
C TYR A 18 3.22 -3.08 2.40
N LEU A 19 4.00 -2.47 3.29
CA LEU A 19 3.96 -2.76 4.73
C LEU A 19 2.63 -2.32 5.34
N LEU A 20 2.14 -1.13 4.97
CA LEU A 20 0.82 -0.65 5.39
C LEU A 20 -0.29 -1.60 4.92
N SER A 21 -0.26 -1.99 3.65
CA SER A 21 -1.23 -2.95 3.07
C SER A 21 -1.08 -4.37 3.63
N SER A 22 0.03 -4.67 4.28
CA SER A 22 0.26 -5.92 5.01
C SER A 22 -0.13 -5.83 6.49
N GLY A 23 -0.72 -4.71 6.93
CA GLY A 23 -1.20 -4.47 8.29
C GLY A 23 -0.06 -4.35 9.30
N LYS A 24 1.08 -3.78 8.90
CA LYS A 24 2.19 -3.51 9.81
C LYS A 24 1.97 -2.20 10.55
N LYS A 25 2.59 -2.10 11.72
CA LYS A 25 2.45 -0.94 12.60
C LYS A 25 3.10 0.29 11.98
N GLU A 26 2.35 1.37 11.81
CA GLU A 26 2.83 2.58 11.14
C GLU A 26 4.12 3.13 11.74
N THR A 27 4.24 3.20 13.07
CA THR A 27 5.48 3.70 13.70
C THR A 27 6.70 2.86 13.34
N GLU A 28 6.54 1.53 13.27
CA GLU A 28 7.63 0.61 12.90
C GLU A 28 7.95 0.72 11.41
N ILE A 29 6.95 0.99 10.55
CA ILE A 29 7.15 1.29 9.14
C ILE A 29 8.01 2.54 8.98
N GLU A 30 7.68 3.62 9.69
CA GLU A 30 8.41 4.89 9.62
C GLU A 30 9.86 4.73 10.08
N ASP A 31 10.08 4.01 11.19
CA ASP A 31 11.43 3.75 11.71
C ASP A 31 12.28 2.99 10.67
N ILE A 32 11.75 1.91 10.10
CA ILE A 32 12.47 1.09 9.11
C ILE A 32 12.68 1.83 7.79
N VAL A 33 11.68 2.57 7.32
CA VAL A 33 11.78 3.36 6.08
C VAL A 33 12.82 4.47 6.25
N GLY A 34 12.88 5.12 7.41
CA GLY A 34 13.88 6.15 7.72
C GLY A 34 15.29 5.59 7.80
N GLU A 35 15.50 4.47 8.51
CA GLU A 35 16.81 3.80 8.55
C GLU A 35 17.28 3.39 7.15
N LEU A 36 16.36 2.87 6.33
CA LEU A 36 16.68 2.48 4.95
C LEU A 36 16.94 3.68 4.04
N GLU A 37 16.27 4.81 4.26
CA GLU A 37 16.54 6.08 3.58
C GLU A 37 17.97 6.56 3.84
N ASP A 38 18.42 6.51 5.10
CA ASP A 38 19.80 6.86 5.45
C ASP A 38 20.81 5.92 4.77
N HIS A 39 20.56 4.61 4.79
CA HIS A 39 21.42 3.63 4.12
C HIS A 39 21.47 3.78 2.60
N LEU A 40 20.34 4.11 1.96
CA LEU A 40 20.28 4.38 0.53
C LEU A 40 21.08 5.64 0.18
N SER A 41 20.96 6.69 1.01
CA SER A 41 21.71 7.93 0.82
C SER A 41 23.23 7.71 0.92
N GLU A 42 23.69 6.91 1.89
CA GLU A 42 25.11 6.55 2.01
C GLU A 42 25.59 5.70 0.84
N ALA A 43 24.81 4.72 0.41
CA ALA A 43 25.18 3.84 -0.68
C ALA A 43 25.21 4.55 -2.05
N GLU A 44 24.31 5.49 -2.30
CA GLU A 44 24.30 6.28 -3.53
C GLU A 44 25.54 7.19 -3.63
N LYS A 45 26.03 7.72 -2.50
CA LYS A 45 27.32 8.45 -2.46
C LYS A 45 28.50 7.58 -2.87
N ASP A 46 28.46 6.30 -2.52
CA ASP A 46 29.44 5.30 -2.93
C ASP A 46 29.24 4.83 -4.39
N GLY A 47 28.24 5.35 -5.11
CA GLY A 47 27.90 4.96 -6.48
C GLY A 47 27.20 3.60 -6.59
N LYS A 48 26.63 3.08 -5.50
CA LYS A 48 25.87 1.81 -5.49
C LYS A 48 24.40 2.10 -5.80
N SER A 49 23.77 1.23 -6.58
CA SER A 49 22.34 1.33 -6.87
C SER A 49 21.48 0.68 -5.79
N VAL A 50 20.20 1.04 -5.78
CA VAL A 50 19.14 0.44 -4.97
C VAL A 50 19.16 -1.09 -5.04
N GLU A 51 19.26 -1.66 -6.24
CA GLU A 51 19.25 -3.12 -6.46
C GLU A 51 20.41 -3.82 -5.76
N MET A 52 21.55 -3.13 -5.61
CA MET A 52 22.72 -3.67 -4.92
C MET A 52 22.50 -3.75 -3.40
N ILE A 53 21.70 -2.85 -2.83
CA ILE A 53 21.34 -2.85 -1.40
C ILE A 53 20.25 -3.89 -1.12
N ILE A 54 19.24 -3.95 -1.98
CA ILE A 54 18.14 -4.91 -1.83
C ILE A 54 18.68 -6.35 -1.99
N GLY A 55 19.58 -6.57 -2.96
CA GLY A 55 20.25 -7.86 -3.22
C GLY A 55 19.32 -8.98 -3.73
N ARG A 56 18.04 -8.66 -3.98
CA ARG A 56 16.98 -9.57 -4.42
C ARG A 56 15.88 -8.79 -5.11
N THR A 57 14.82 -9.47 -5.53
CA THR A 57 13.64 -8.79 -6.08
C THR A 57 12.96 -7.92 -5.02
N PRO A 58 12.44 -6.73 -5.37
CA PRO A 58 11.79 -5.82 -4.42
C PRO A 58 10.67 -6.51 -3.64
N LYS A 59 9.86 -7.32 -4.32
CA LYS A 59 8.83 -8.14 -3.68
C LYS A 59 9.41 -9.07 -2.61
N ALA A 60 10.46 -9.83 -2.93
CA ALA A 60 11.07 -10.74 -1.97
C ALA A 60 11.64 -9.99 -0.76
N TYR A 61 12.11 -8.76 -0.96
CA TYR A 61 12.54 -7.88 0.11
C TYR A 61 11.41 -7.44 1.01
N MET A 62 10.35 -6.89 0.41
CA MET A 62 9.16 -6.47 1.13
C MET A 62 8.48 -7.63 1.87
N ASP A 63 8.47 -8.83 1.28
CA ASP A 63 7.93 -10.05 1.89
C ASP A 63 8.72 -10.48 3.12
N GLN A 64 10.06 -10.50 3.07
CA GLN A 64 10.86 -10.83 4.25
C GLN A 64 10.65 -9.80 5.35
N LEU A 65 10.75 -8.50 5.02
CA LEU A 65 10.66 -7.44 6.01
C LEU A 65 9.26 -7.44 6.66
N ALA A 66 8.21 -7.61 5.86
CA ALA A 66 6.87 -7.83 6.40
C ALA A 66 6.77 -9.12 7.23
N GLY A 67 7.54 -10.17 6.96
CA GLY A 67 7.57 -11.38 7.78
C GLY A 67 8.14 -11.16 9.18
N GLU A 68 9.07 -10.21 9.33
CA GLU A 68 9.79 -9.93 10.57
C GLU A 68 9.07 -8.91 11.47
N MET A 69 8.22 -8.05 10.88
CA MET A 69 7.48 -7.01 11.61
C MET A 69 6.20 -7.52 12.28
N SER A 70 5.80 -6.85 13.36
CA SER A 70 4.55 -7.15 14.07
C SER A 70 3.31 -6.73 13.27
N PHE A 71 2.24 -7.53 13.34
CA PHE A 71 0.95 -7.17 12.77
C PHE A 71 0.17 -6.27 13.73
N ASP A 72 -0.34 -5.13 13.26
CA ASP A 72 -1.13 -4.19 14.04
C ASP A 72 -2.54 -4.01 13.43
N PRO A 73 -3.59 -4.64 14.01
CA PRO A 73 -4.95 -4.51 13.53
C PRO A 73 -5.60 -3.17 13.94
N ARG A 74 -4.95 -2.32 14.75
CA ARG A 74 -5.56 -1.11 15.31
C ARG A 74 -6.13 -0.20 14.23
N ASN A 75 -5.38 0.01 13.15
CA ASN A 75 -5.85 0.82 12.02
C ASN A 75 -7.09 0.22 11.36
N LEU A 76 -7.10 -1.10 11.15
CA LEU A 76 -8.27 -1.78 10.59
C LEU A 76 -9.49 -1.68 11.53
N LEU A 77 -9.27 -1.75 12.85
CA LEU A 77 -10.31 -1.63 13.87
C LEU A 77 -10.87 -0.21 14.02
N VAL A 78 -10.08 0.82 13.66
CA VAL A 78 -10.55 2.22 13.69
C VAL A 78 -11.18 2.60 12.35
N TYR A 79 -10.45 2.41 11.25
CA TYR A 79 -10.89 2.83 9.91
C TYR A 79 -11.96 1.92 9.32
N GLY A 80 -11.94 0.61 9.61
CA GLY A 80 -12.93 -0.34 9.10
C GLY A 80 -14.36 0.05 9.50
N PRO A 81 -14.67 0.20 10.81
CA PRO A 81 -15.97 0.68 11.26
C PRO A 81 -16.31 2.09 10.76
N MET A 82 -15.33 3.00 10.68
CA MET A 82 -15.53 4.35 10.16
C MET A 82 -16.01 4.33 8.70
N ILE A 83 -15.40 3.49 7.85
CA ILE A 83 -15.81 3.32 6.45
C ILE A 83 -17.20 2.70 6.37
N LEU A 84 -17.48 1.67 7.18
CA LEU A 84 -18.80 1.04 7.23
C LEU A 84 -19.90 2.03 7.61
N LEU A 85 -19.66 2.87 8.62
CA LEU A 85 -20.59 3.94 9.01
C LEU A 85 -20.77 4.95 7.88
N GLY A 86 -19.69 5.33 7.17
CA GLY A 86 -19.77 6.20 6.00
C GLY A 86 -20.68 5.64 4.90
N VAL A 87 -20.55 4.35 4.58
CA VAL A 87 -21.40 3.67 3.60
C VAL A 87 -22.86 3.62 4.05
N ILE A 88 -23.13 3.31 5.33
CA ILE A 88 -24.48 3.30 5.88
C ILE A 88 -25.11 4.69 5.80
N CYS A 89 -24.37 5.74 6.20
CA CYS A 89 -24.85 7.13 6.09
C CYS A 89 -25.16 7.50 4.64
N PHE A 90 -24.29 7.14 3.70
CA PHE A 90 -24.50 7.40 2.28
C PHE A 90 -25.76 6.71 1.75
N ASP A 91 -26.00 5.45 2.10
CA ASP A 91 -27.20 4.70 1.70
C ASP A 91 -28.48 5.33 2.25
N ILE A 92 -28.50 5.70 3.54
CA ILE A 92 -29.63 6.37 4.19
C ILE A 92 -29.95 7.70 3.51
N LEU A 93 -28.93 8.52 3.26
CA LEU A 93 -29.11 9.84 2.63
C LEU A 93 -29.64 9.73 1.21
N ASN A 94 -29.15 8.78 0.41
CA ASN A 94 -29.66 8.57 -0.95
C ASN A 94 -31.12 8.11 -0.93
N LYS A 95 -31.46 7.12 -0.11
CA LYS A 95 -32.85 6.66 0.02
C LYS A 95 -33.79 7.75 0.52
N ALA A 96 -33.35 8.56 1.49
CA ALA A 96 -34.11 9.70 1.97
C ALA A 96 -34.33 10.76 0.88
N ALA A 97 -33.33 11.01 0.03
CA ALA A 97 -33.47 11.92 -1.12
C ALA A 97 -34.48 11.39 -2.15
N ASP A 98 -34.56 10.06 -2.32
CA ASP A 98 -35.53 9.40 -3.20
C ASP A 98 -36.93 9.25 -2.56
N GLY A 99 -37.11 9.66 -1.29
CA GLY A 99 -38.35 9.51 -0.54
C GLY A 99 -38.67 8.07 -0.12
N ILE A 100 -37.67 7.18 -0.14
CA ILE A 100 -37.79 5.76 0.19
C ILE A 100 -37.32 5.53 1.64
N PHE A 101 -38.19 4.94 2.47
CA PHE A 101 -37.89 4.65 3.89
C PHE A 101 -37.91 3.15 4.21
N SER A 102 -37.73 2.30 3.20
CA SER A 102 -37.70 0.86 3.34
C SER A 102 -36.36 0.26 2.91
N TRP A 103 -35.95 -0.79 3.62
CA TRP A 103 -34.79 -1.60 3.32
C TRP A 103 -35.21 -3.06 3.22
N SER A 104 -34.76 -3.73 2.16
CA SER A 104 -34.84 -5.18 2.09
C SER A 104 -33.67 -5.82 2.84
N LEU A 105 -33.88 -7.04 3.36
CA LEU A 105 -32.79 -7.83 3.95
C LEU A 105 -31.64 -8.05 2.95
N LEU A 106 -31.98 -8.17 1.66
CA LEU A 106 -31.02 -8.33 0.58
C LEU A 106 -30.17 -7.07 0.38
N GLU A 107 -30.76 -5.87 0.45
CA GLU A 107 -29.99 -4.62 0.37
C GLU A 107 -29.01 -4.48 1.52
N ILE A 108 -29.45 -4.71 2.75
CA ILE A 108 -28.59 -4.56 3.94
C ILE A 108 -27.42 -5.54 3.89
N THR A 109 -27.72 -6.82 3.64
CA THR A 109 -26.69 -7.87 3.60
C THR A 109 -25.80 -7.76 2.37
N GLY A 110 -26.38 -7.40 1.21
CA GLY A 110 -25.67 -7.18 -0.04
C GLY A 110 -24.68 -6.01 0.05
N ASN A 111 -25.12 -4.85 0.52
CA ASN A 111 -24.25 -3.68 0.68
C ASN A 111 -23.11 -3.95 1.66
N LEU A 112 -23.38 -4.65 2.76
CA LEU A 112 -22.33 -5.05 3.71
C LEU A 112 -21.29 -5.96 3.05
N LEU A 113 -21.74 -7.02 2.36
CA LEU A 113 -20.84 -7.98 1.70
C LEU A 113 -20.01 -7.31 0.59
N ILE A 114 -20.65 -6.50 -0.25
CA ILE A 114 -19.97 -5.77 -1.34
C ILE A 114 -18.91 -4.82 -0.77
N THR A 115 -19.22 -4.13 0.32
CA THR A 115 -18.28 -3.21 0.99
C THR A 115 -17.08 -3.95 1.55
N LEU A 116 -17.30 -5.05 2.27
CA LEU A 116 -16.22 -5.88 2.81
C LEU A 116 -15.34 -6.48 1.69
N LEU A 117 -15.96 -6.98 0.62
CA LEU A 117 -15.25 -7.50 -0.55
C LEU A 117 -14.41 -6.40 -1.20
N GLY A 118 -14.98 -5.20 -1.37
CA GLY A 118 -14.29 -4.03 -1.93
C GLY A 118 -13.07 -3.61 -1.10
N LEU A 119 -13.20 -3.58 0.23
CA LEU A 119 -12.09 -3.29 1.13
C LEU A 119 -10.95 -4.31 1.01
N ILE A 120 -11.29 -5.60 1.01
CA ILE A 120 -10.29 -6.66 0.81
C ILE A 120 -9.60 -6.50 -0.54
N LEU A 121 -10.36 -6.23 -1.60
CA LEU A 121 -9.81 -6.05 -2.94
C LEU A 121 -8.86 -4.85 -3.01
N ILE A 122 -9.22 -3.72 -2.38
CA ILE A 122 -8.35 -2.53 -2.31
C ILE A 122 -7.02 -2.85 -1.62
N ILE A 123 -7.07 -3.54 -0.48
CA ILE A 123 -5.85 -3.95 0.25
C ILE A 123 -4.97 -4.86 -0.63
N LEU A 124 -5.58 -5.84 -1.32
CA LEU A 124 -4.86 -6.73 -2.22
C LEU A 124 -4.26 -5.99 -3.42
N LEU A 125 -4.99 -5.01 -3.98
CA LEU A 125 -4.51 -4.18 -5.09
C LEU A 125 -3.32 -3.32 -4.67
N PHE A 126 -3.38 -2.65 -3.53
CA PHE A 126 -2.25 -1.87 -3.02
C PHE A 126 -1.03 -2.75 -2.77
N LYS A 127 -1.22 -3.91 -2.14
CA LYS A 127 -0.14 -4.89 -1.93
C LYS A 127 0.46 -5.36 -3.26
N TYR A 128 -0.38 -5.64 -4.25
CA TYR A 128 0.06 -6.07 -5.58
C TYR A 128 0.85 -4.99 -6.31
N VAL A 129 0.33 -3.76 -6.37
CA VAL A 129 0.96 -2.62 -7.05
C VAL A 129 2.32 -2.30 -6.40
N ALA A 130 2.35 -2.21 -5.07
CA ALA A 130 3.58 -1.94 -4.32
C ALA A 130 4.66 -3.01 -4.56
N SER A 131 4.27 -4.29 -4.68
CA SER A 131 5.22 -5.39 -4.90
C SER A 131 5.84 -5.45 -6.29
N ARG A 132 5.27 -4.75 -7.29
CA ARG A 132 5.65 -4.89 -8.70
C ARG A 132 6.41 -3.69 -9.28
N GLN A 133 6.42 -2.53 -8.63
CA GLN A 133 7.22 -1.38 -9.09
C GLN A 133 8.65 -1.45 -8.54
N MET A 134 9.51 -2.12 -9.30
CA MET A 134 10.86 -1.67 -9.72
C MET A 134 11.14 -2.33 -11.08
N SER A 135 10.66 -1.73 -12.17
CA SER A 135 11.00 -2.15 -13.53
C SER A 135 10.67 -1.10 -14.61
N LYS A 136 10.42 0.17 -14.27
CA LYS A 136 10.35 1.21 -15.31
C LYS A 136 11.72 1.53 -15.90
N ILE A 137 12.79 1.29 -15.16
CA ILE A 137 14.18 1.38 -15.67
C ILE A 137 14.43 0.28 -16.70
N ARG A 138 13.97 -0.96 -16.45
CA ARG A 138 14.04 -2.03 -17.46
C ARG A 138 13.13 -1.74 -18.65
N GLU A 139 11.90 -1.23 -18.46
CA GLU A 139 11.07 -0.81 -19.59
C GLU A 139 11.75 0.29 -20.42
N HIS A 140 12.29 1.34 -19.81
CA HIS A 140 13.01 2.39 -20.54
C HIS A 140 14.29 1.87 -21.20
N LEU A 141 15.05 0.98 -20.55
CA LEU A 141 16.25 0.36 -21.15
C LEU A 141 15.90 -0.57 -22.31
N PHE A 142 14.76 -1.27 -22.27
CA PHE A 142 14.24 -2.06 -23.39
C PHE A 142 13.70 -1.18 -24.52
N PHE A 143 13.05 -0.05 -24.22
CA PHE A 143 12.53 0.87 -25.23
C PHE A 143 13.62 1.71 -25.91
N THR A 144 14.73 2.03 -25.23
CA THR A 144 15.86 2.76 -25.83
C THR A 144 16.87 1.84 -26.51
N ALA A 145 16.96 0.56 -26.13
CA ALA A 145 17.79 -0.42 -26.84
C ALA A 145 17.09 -1.00 -28.10
N ALA A 146 15.79 -0.78 -28.25
CA ALA A 146 14.97 -1.20 -29.40
C ALA A 146 14.63 -0.05 -30.37
N ALA A 147 15.19 1.14 -30.16
CA ALA A 147 15.10 2.31 -31.04
C ALA A 147 16.48 2.63 -31.64
#